data_AF-A0A9X9LQK1-F1
#
_entry.id   AF-A0A9X9LQK1-F1
#
_cell.length_a   1.000
_cell.length_b   1.000
_cell.length_c   1.000
_cell.angle_alpha   90.00
_cell.angle_beta   90.00
_cell.angle_gamma   90.00
#
_symmetry.space_group_name_H-M   'P 1'
#
loop_
_entity.id
_entity.type
_entity.pdbx_description
1 polymer ?
#
loop_
_entity_poly.entity_id
_entity_poly.type
_entity_poly.pdbx_seq_one_letter_code
_entity_poly.pdbx_strand_id
1 'polypeptide(L)'
;MERGKMAEAESLETAAEHERILREIESTDTACIGPTLRSVYDGEEHGRFMEKLETRIRNHDREIEKMCNFHYQGFVDSITELLKVRGEAQKLKNQVTDTNRKLQHEGKELVIAMEELKQCRLQQRNISATVDKLMLCLPVLEMYSKLRDQMKTKR
;
A
#
# COMPACT_ATOMS: atom_id res chain seq x y z
N MET A 1 -49.09 -47.96 -33.86
CA MET A 1 -48.74 -46.52 -33.72
C MET A 1 -48.84 -46.04 -32.27
N GLU A 2 -49.76 -46.56 -31.44
CA GLU A 2 -49.91 -46.13 -30.04
C GLU A 2 -48.83 -46.65 -29.08
N ARG A 3 -48.34 -47.90 -29.26
CA ARG A 3 -47.27 -48.46 -28.41
C ARG A 3 -45.93 -47.71 -28.47
N GLY A 4 -45.60 -47.12 -29.63
CA GLY A 4 -44.40 -46.29 -29.78
C GLY A 4 -44.52 -44.95 -29.05
N LYS A 5 -45.72 -44.35 -29.04
CA LYS A 5 -46.00 -43.09 -28.34
C LYS A 5 -45.98 -43.25 -26.81
N MET A 6 -46.42 -44.40 -26.30
CA MET A 6 -46.37 -44.68 -24.85
C MET A 6 -44.94 -44.87 -24.35
N ALA A 7 -44.10 -45.62 -25.07
CA ALA A 7 -42.69 -45.80 -24.71
C ALA A 7 -41.88 -44.49 -24.77
N GLU A 8 -42.21 -43.61 -25.72
CA GLU A 8 -41.59 -42.29 -25.84
C GLU A 8 -41.97 -41.37 -24.68
N ALA A 9 -43.25 -41.38 -24.26
CA ALA A 9 -43.73 -40.64 -23.10
C ALA A 9 -43.09 -41.10 -21.78
N GLU A 10 -42.98 -42.42 -21.58
CA GLU A 10 -42.33 -43.03 -20.41
C GLU A 10 -40.84 -42.65 -20.33
N SER A 11 -40.15 -42.61 -21.47
CA SER A 11 -38.74 -42.19 -21.53
C SER A 11 -38.50 -40.70 -21.21
N LEU A 12 -39.46 -39.84 -21.55
CA LEU A 12 -39.43 -38.41 -21.25
C LEU A 12 -39.67 -38.13 -19.76
N GLU A 13 -40.57 -38.90 -19.15
CA GLU A 13 -40.87 -38.83 -17.72
C GLU A 13 -39.66 -39.22 -16.87
N THR A 14 -38.97 -40.31 -17.22
CA THR A 14 -37.74 -40.69 -16.50
C THR A 14 -36.62 -39.65 -16.68
N ALA A 15 -36.48 -39.08 -17.87
CA ALA A 15 -35.48 -38.04 -18.12
C ALA A 15 -35.72 -36.77 -17.29
N ALA A 16 -36.99 -36.40 -17.07
CA ALA A 16 -37.41 -35.29 -16.23
C ALA A 16 -37.16 -35.57 -14.74
N GLU A 17 -37.44 -36.79 -14.27
CA GLU A 17 -37.18 -37.18 -12.89
C GLU A 17 -35.67 -37.18 -12.58
N HIS A 18 -34.83 -37.68 -13.49
CA HIS A 18 -33.37 -37.58 -13.35
C HIS A 18 -32.90 -36.12 -13.29
N GLU A 19 -33.54 -35.18 -14.00
CA GLU A 19 -33.21 -33.76 -13.91
C GLU A 19 -33.60 -33.16 -12.56
N ARG A 20 -34.76 -33.52 -12.04
CA ARG A 20 -35.24 -33.10 -10.72
C ARG A 20 -34.27 -33.56 -9.63
N ILE A 21 -33.86 -34.82 -9.66
CA ILE A 21 -32.91 -35.40 -8.71
C ILE A 21 -31.55 -34.69 -8.76
N LEU A 22 -31.02 -34.41 -9.96
CA LEU A 22 -29.75 -33.66 -10.09
C LEU A 22 -29.83 -32.26 -9.47
N ARG A 23 -30.94 -31.55 -9.65
CA ARG A 23 -31.15 -30.23 -9.01
C ARG A 23 -31.25 -30.31 -7.50
N GLU A 24 -31.82 -31.40 -6.99
CA GLU A 24 -31.92 -31.63 -5.56
C GLU A 24 -30.56 -31.89 -4.93
N ILE A 25 -29.71 -32.68 -5.61
CA ILE A 25 -28.31 -32.91 -5.22
C ILE A 25 -27.48 -31.62 -5.28
N GLU A 26 -27.75 -30.75 -6.25
CA GLU A 26 -27.10 -29.43 -6.39
C GLU A 26 -27.62 -28.40 -5.37
N SER A 27 -28.71 -28.70 -4.67
CA SER A 27 -29.24 -27.81 -3.65
C SER A 27 -28.38 -27.85 -2.39
N THR A 28 -28.36 -26.76 -1.64
CA THR A 28 -27.70 -26.70 -0.32
C THR A 28 -28.46 -27.46 0.77
N ASP A 29 -29.65 -28.00 0.47
CA ASP A 29 -30.45 -28.77 1.41
C ASP A 29 -30.05 -30.25 1.43
N THR A 30 -29.13 -30.58 2.33
CA THR A 30 -28.61 -31.95 2.48
C THR A 30 -29.61 -32.96 3.06
N ALA A 31 -30.74 -32.49 3.61
CA ALA A 31 -31.70 -33.38 4.28
C ALA A 31 -32.41 -34.34 3.31
N CYS A 32 -32.55 -33.94 2.05
CA CYS A 32 -33.28 -34.70 1.04
C CYS A 32 -32.38 -35.65 0.21
N ILE A 33 -31.05 -35.50 0.30
CA ILE A 33 -30.08 -36.29 -0.48
C ILE A 33 -30.19 -37.80 -0.19
N GLY A 34 -30.31 -38.17 1.10
CA GLY A 34 -30.37 -39.59 1.51
C GLY A 34 -31.59 -40.35 0.93
N PRO A 35 -32.81 -39.86 1.14
CA PRO A 35 -34.01 -40.42 0.52
C PRO A 35 -33.96 -40.44 -1.02
N THR A 36 -33.47 -39.38 -1.63
CA THR A 36 -33.42 -39.22 -3.09
C THR A 36 -32.43 -40.17 -3.75
N LEU A 37 -31.25 -40.39 -3.14
CA LEU A 37 -30.32 -41.42 -3.60
C LEU A 37 -30.90 -42.82 -3.44
N ARG A 38 -31.58 -43.12 -2.33
CA ARG A 38 -32.23 -44.43 -2.13
C ARG A 38 -33.26 -44.71 -3.21
N SER A 39 -34.07 -43.71 -3.58
CA SER A 39 -35.04 -43.82 -4.69
C SER A 39 -34.41 -44.14 -6.04
N VAL A 40 -33.19 -43.66 -6.30
CA VAL A 40 -32.45 -43.98 -7.54
C VAL A 40 -31.92 -45.40 -7.52
N TYR A 41 -31.32 -45.81 -6.40
CA TYR A 41 -30.70 -47.14 -6.26
C TYR A 41 -31.72 -48.28 -6.19
N ASP A 42 -32.91 -48.02 -5.65
CA ASP A 42 -34.01 -48.99 -5.60
C ASP A 42 -34.72 -49.14 -6.96
N GLY A 43 -34.40 -48.27 -7.95
CA GLY A 43 -34.96 -48.29 -9.31
C GLY A 43 -34.09 -49.04 -10.34
N GLU A 44 -34.72 -49.52 -11.42
CA GLU A 44 -34.04 -50.22 -12.53
C GLU A 44 -33.19 -49.28 -13.42
N GLU A 45 -33.32 -47.97 -13.28
CA GLU A 45 -32.69 -46.94 -14.13
C GLU A 45 -31.40 -46.31 -13.55
N HIS A 46 -30.90 -46.80 -12.41
CA HIS A 46 -29.72 -46.24 -11.72
C HIS A 46 -28.49 -46.05 -12.62
N GLY A 47 -28.24 -46.98 -13.56
CA GLY A 47 -27.13 -46.86 -14.52
C GLY A 47 -27.24 -45.65 -15.44
N ARG A 48 -28.45 -45.36 -15.95
CA ARG A 48 -28.72 -44.18 -16.80
C ARG A 48 -28.63 -42.88 -16.00
N PHE A 49 -29.07 -42.90 -14.75
CA PHE A 49 -28.90 -41.77 -13.85
C PHE A 49 -27.42 -41.47 -13.59
N MET A 50 -26.60 -42.49 -13.31
CA MET A 50 -25.15 -42.33 -13.08
C MET A 50 -24.43 -41.72 -14.30
N GLU A 51 -24.79 -42.15 -15.51
CA GLU A 51 -24.26 -41.55 -16.76
C GLU A 51 -24.64 -40.06 -16.89
N LYS A 52 -25.88 -39.71 -16.53
CA LYS A 52 -26.36 -38.32 -16.54
C LYS A 52 -25.65 -37.48 -15.48
N LEU A 53 -25.42 -38.04 -14.28
CA LEU A 53 -24.66 -37.40 -13.21
C LEU A 53 -23.20 -37.15 -13.63
N GLU A 54 -22.53 -38.13 -14.24
CA GLU A 54 -21.17 -37.98 -14.74
C GLU A 54 -21.09 -36.91 -15.85
N THR A 55 -22.12 -36.81 -16.69
CA THR A 55 -22.24 -35.72 -17.67
C THR A 55 -22.43 -34.36 -17.00
N ARG A 56 -23.23 -34.29 -15.93
CA ARG A 56 -23.46 -33.06 -15.15
C ARG A 56 -22.17 -32.59 -14.47
N ILE A 57 -21.41 -33.50 -13.85
CA ILE A 57 -20.10 -33.22 -13.23
C ILE A 57 -19.13 -32.67 -14.28
N ARG A 58 -19.00 -33.34 -15.43
CA ARG A 58 -18.12 -32.87 -16.52
C ARG A 58 -18.50 -31.50 -17.07
N ASN A 59 -19.80 -31.18 -17.08
CA ASN A 59 -20.26 -29.84 -17.48
C ASN A 59 -19.87 -28.78 -16.45
N HIS A 60 -20.03 -29.06 -15.15
CA HIS A 60 -19.58 -28.16 -14.07
C HIS A 60 -18.07 -27.95 -14.11
N ASP A 61 -17.28 -29.01 -14.29
CA ASP A 61 -15.82 -28.89 -14.40
C ASP A 61 -15.41 -27.96 -15.56
N ARG A 62 -16.09 -28.06 -16.71
CA ARG A 62 -15.87 -27.17 -17.86
C ARG A 62 -16.27 -25.73 -17.57
N GLU A 63 -17.36 -25.51 -16.84
CA GLU A 63 -17.79 -24.15 -16.44
C GLU A 63 -16.81 -23.52 -15.45
N ILE A 64 -16.33 -24.29 -14.47
CA ILE A 64 -15.29 -23.87 -13.52
C ILE A 64 -14.03 -23.50 -14.30
N GLU A 65 -13.55 -24.37 -15.18
CA GLU A 65 -12.36 -24.12 -16.00
C GLU A 65 -12.52 -22.86 -16.86
N LYS A 66 -13.68 -22.67 -17.49
CA LYS A 66 -13.99 -21.47 -18.27
C LYS A 66 -13.95 -20.21 -17.41
N MET A 67 -14.48 -20.25 -16.20
CA MET A 67 -14.46 -19.11 -15.28
C MET A 67 -13.05 -18.79 -14.78
N CYS A 68 -12.29 -19.81 -14.41
CA CYS A 68 -10.88 -19.64 -14.03
C CYS A 68 -10.08 -19.04 -15.19
N ASN A 69 -10.21 -19.58 -16.41
CA ASN A 69 -9.50 -19.08 -17.58
C ASN A 69 -9.90 -17.64 -17.95
N PHE A 70 -11.18 -17.30 -17.85
CA PHE A 70 -11.68 -15.95 -18.13
C PHE A 70 -11.07 -14.90 -17.18
N HIS A 71 -10.87 -15.25 -15.91
CA HIS A 71 -10.35 -14.33 -14.88
C HIS A 71 -8.83 -14.42 -14.66
N TYR A 72 -8.16 -15.44 -15.21
CA TYR A 72 -6.74 -15.70 -14.95
C TYR A 72 -5.86 -14.49 -15.28
N GLN A 73 -6.04 -13.90 -16.46
CA GLN A 73 -5.22 -12.75 -16.87
C GLN A 73 -5.44 -11.54 -15.95
N GLY A 74 -6.68 -11.23 -15.59
CA GLY A 74 -6.99 -10.11 -14.68
C GLY A 74 -6.40 -10.31 -13.29
N PHE A 75 -6.34 -11.55 -12.80
CA PHE A 75 -5.67 -11.88 -11.55
C PHE A 75 -4.15 -11.67 -11.63
N VAL A 76 -3.51 -12.13 -12.71
CA VAL A 76 -2.07 -11.93 -12.95
C VAL A 76 -1.73 -10.44 -13.06
N ASP A 77 -2.54 -9.68 -13.79
CA ASP A 77 -2.37 -8.24 -13.96
C ASP A 77 -2.49 -7.52 -12.61
N SER A 78 -3.50 -7.85 -11.82
CA SER A 78 -3.72 -7.28 -10.48
C SER A 78 -2.53 -7.55 -9.54
N ILE A 79 -1.98 -8.76 -9.53
CA ILE A 79 -0.78 -9.08 -8.74
C ILE A 79 0.41 -8.28 -9.24
N THR A 80 0.59 -8.17 -10.55
CA THR A 80 1.70 -7.43 -11.16
C THR A 80 1.64 -5.95 -10.80
N GLU A 81 0.45 -5.35 -10.83
CA GLU A 81 0.23 -3.97 -10.40
C GLU A 81 0.52 -3.77 -8.91
N LEU A 82 0.06 -4.67 -8.04
CA LEU A 82 0.36 -4.62 -6.61
C LEU A 82 1.87 -4.70 -6.34
N LEU A 83 2.60 -5.54 -7.08
CA LEU A 83 4.06 -5.65 -6.97
C LEU A 83 4.77 -4.36 -7.41
N LYS A 84 4.29 -3.70 -8.46
CA LYS A 84 4.80 -2.39 -8.90
C LYS A 84 4.57 -1.32 -7.84
N VAL A 85 3.33 -1.20 -7.34
CA VAL A 85 2.98 -0.24 -6.28
C VAL A 85 3.84 -0.45 -5.03
N ARG A 86 4.07 -1.70 -4.63
CA ARG A 86 4.98 -2.02 -3.51
C ARG A 86 6.41 -1.52 -3.76
N GLY A 87 6.93 -1.71 -4.98
CA GLY A 87 8.25 -1.23 -5.37
C GLY A 87 8.36 0.30 -5.33
N GLU A 88 7.36 0.99 -5.87
CA GLU A 88 7.29 2.45 -5.86
C GLU A 88 7.17 3.02 -4.45
N ALA A 89 6.32 2.43 -3.60
CA ALA A 89 6.18 2.82 -2.20
C ALA A 89 7.50 2.65 -1.43
N GLN A 90 8.24 1.58 -1.68
CA GLN A 90 9.55 1.37 -1.05
C GLN A 90 10.58 2.41 -1.53
N LYS A 91 10.58 2.75 -2.82
CA LYS A 91 11.44 3.80 -3.37
C LYS A 91 11.13 5.16 -2.74
N LEU A 92 9.85 5.52 -2.65
CA LEU A 92 9.39 6.76 -2.03
C LEU A 92 9.81 6.82 -0.55
N LYS A 93 9.60 5.73 0.20
CA LYS A 93 10.03 5.62 1.60
C LYS A 93 11.53 5.89 1.76
N ASN A 94 12.36 5.29 0.90
CA ASN A 94 13.80 5.50 0.93
C ASN A 94 14.15 6.97 0.64
N GLN A 95 13.55 7.57 -0.40
CA GLN A 95 13.77 8.98 -0.73
C GLN A 95 13.39 9.95 0.39
N VAL A 96 12.22 9.73 1.03
CA VAL A 96 11.77 10.53 2.17
C VAL A 96 12.74 10.39 3.34
N THR A 97 13.17 9.16 3.64
CA THR A 97 14.11 8.89 4.74
C THR A 97 15.46 9.56 4.51
N ASP A 98 15.99 9.46 3.29
CA ASP A 98 17.27 10.05 2.92
C ASP A 98 17.22 11.57 2.92
N THR A 99 16.13 12.15 2.42
CA THR A 99 15.90 13.61 2.43
C THR A 99 15.82 14.12 3.87
N ASN A 100 15.06 13.45 4.73
CA ASN A 100 14.98 13.80 6.15
C ASN A 100 16.35 13.71 6.84
N ARG A 101 17.14 12.67 6.56
CA ARG A 101 18.49 12.54 7.11
C ARG A 101 19.41 13.69 6.67
N LYS A 102 19.40 14.03 5.38
CA LYS A 102 20.19 15.15 4.85
C LYS A 102 19.77 16.48 5.48
N LEU A 103 18.47 16.75 5.52
CA LEU A 103 17.93 17.97 6.13
C LEU A 103 18.32 18.09 7.61
N GLN A 104 18.22 17.01 8.38
CA GLN A 104 18.62 17.01 9.78
C GLN A 104 20.13 17.23 9.95
N HIS A 105 20.95 16.68 9.06
CA HIS A 105 22.40 16.87 9.10
C HIS A 105 22.76 18.33 8.76
N GLU A 106 22.31 18.84 7.63
CA GLU A 106 22.55 20.23 7.21
C GLU A 106 21.98 21.24 8.21
N GLY A 107 20.81 20.94 8.79
CA GLY A 107 20.21 21.76 9.83
C GLY A 107 21.05 21.85 11.10
N LYS A 108 21.76 20.78 11.48
CA LYS A 108 22.68 20.80 12.63
C LYS A 108 23.90 21.67 12.34
N GLU A 109 24.51 21.52 11.17
CA GLU A 109 25.66 22.34 10.76
C GLU A 109 25.28 23.82 10.71
N LEU A 110 24.08 24.14 10.20
CA LEU A 110 23.56 25.51 10.18
C LEU A 110 23.40 26.10 11.58
N VAL A 111 22.88 25.33 12.54
CA VAL A 111 22.74 25.78 13.94
C VAL A 111 24.10 26.09 14.55
N ILE A 112 25.12 25.27 14.29
CA ILE A 112 26.49 25.51 14.78
C ILE A 112 27.02 26.83 14.21
N ALA A 113 26.95 27.01 12.89
CA ALA A 113 27.41 28.23 12.22
C ALA A 113 26.66 29.48 12.74
N MET A 114 25.37 29.36 13.06
CA MET A 114 24.59 30.47 13.62
C MET A 114 25.02 30.84 15.04
N GLU A 115 25.38 29.88 15.89
CA GLU A 115 25.91 30.18 17.22
C GLU A 115 27.29 30.83 17.14
N GLU A 116 28.17 30.36 16.24
CA GLU A 116 29.46 31.01 15.95
C GLU A 116 29.28 32.45 15.48
N LEU A 117 28.34 32.70 14.55
CA LEU A 117 28.02 34.04 14.07
C LEU A 117 27.53 34.96 15.19
N LYS A 118 26.70 34.44 16.10
CA LYS A 118 26.23 35.17 17.27
C LYS A 118 27.38 35.56 18.20
N GLN A 119 28.33 34.66 18.45
CA GLN A 119 29.52 34.97 19.24
C GLN A 119 30.39 36.03 18.56
N CYS A 120 30.59 35.93 17.23
CA CYS A 120 31.31 36.92 16.45
C CYS A 120 30.65 38.31 16.53
N ARG A 121 29.31 38.38 16.44
CA ARG A 121 28.56 39.64 16.58
C ARG A 121 28.69 40.26 17.97
N LEU A 122 28.75 39.44 19.03
CA LEU A 122 29.00 39.93 20.38
C LEU A 122 30.39 40.56 20.48
N GLN A 123 31.41 39.88 19.96
CA GLN A 123 32.78 40.41 19.92
C GLN A 123 32.85 41.71 19.11
N GLN A 124 32.22 41.76 17.93
CA GLN A 124 32.14 42.96 17.10
C GLN A 124 31.51 44.14 17.86
N ARG A 125 30.42 43.89 18.61
CA ARG A 125 29.80 44.91 19.47
C ARG A 125 30.75 45.43 20.54
N ASN A 126 31.46 44.53 21.22
CA ASN A 126 32.42 44.91 22.26
C ASN A 126 33.58 45.73 21.68
N ILE A 127 34.08 45.35 20.50
CA ILE A 127 35.13 46.08 19.79
C ILE A 127 34.62 47.49 19.42
N SER A 128 33.43 47.59 18.82
CA SER A 128 32.84 48.89 18.47
C SER A 128 32.69 49.80 19.69
N ALA A 129 32.16 49.26 20.80
CA ALA A 129 32.02 50.03 22.04
C ALA A 129 33.38 50.48 22.59
N THR A 130 34.41 49.64 22.49
CA THR A 130 35.78 50.00 22.92
C THR A 130 36.36 51.11 22.05
N VAL A 131 36.18 51.03 20.72
CA VAL A 131 36.58 52.10 19.79
C VAL A 131 35.91 53.41 20.16
N ASP A 132 34.59 53.40 20.39
CA ASP A 132 33.84 54.60 20.80
C ASP A 132 34.40 55.20 22.10
N LYS A 133 34.74 54.37 23.09
CA LYS A 133 35.36 54.84 24.35
C LYS A 133 36.77 55.41 24.13
N LEU A 134 37.60 54.77 23.32
CA LEU A 134 38.93 55.28 22.99
C LEU A 134 38.86 56.63 22.26
N MET A 135 37.89 56.80 21.36
CA MET A 135 37.64 58.07 20.67
C MET A 135 37.27 59.19 21.65
N LEU A 136 36.58 58.89 22.75
CA LEU A 136 36.31 59.88 23.81
C LEU A 136 37.56 60.23 24.63
N CYS A 137 38.50 59.29 24.79
CA CYS A 137 39.74 59.53 25.51
C CYS A 137 40.76 60.34 24.71
N LEU A 138 40.73 60.26 23.37
CA LEU A 138 41.71 60.91 22.49
C LEU A 138 41.87 62.41 22.76
N PRO A 139 40.79 63.24 22.82
CA PRO A 139 40.91 64.68 23.06
C PRO A 139 41.45 65.01 24.45
N VAL A 140 41.15 64.18 25.45
CA VAL A 140 41.65 64.33 26.82
C VAL A 140 43.16 64.12 26.85
N LEU A 141 43.65 63.09 26.16
CA LEU A 141 45.09 62.81 26.04
C LEU A 141 45.82 63.91 25.25
N GLU A 142 45.23 64.40 24.16
CA GLU A 142 45.78 65.53 23.40
C GLU A 142 45.89 66.79 24.25
N MET A 143 44.83 67.12 25.00
CA MET A 143 44.81 68.29 25.88
C MET A 143 45.84 68.14 27.02
N TYR A 144 45.94 66.96 27.61
CA TYR A 144 46.95 66.66 28.63
C TYR A 144 48.37 66.84 28.09
N SER A 145 48.66 66.35 26.88
CA SER A 145 49.98 66.54 26.26
C SER A 145 50.29 68.02 26.06
N LYS A 146 49.35 68.81 25.53
CA LYS A 146 49.49 70.25 25.36
C LYS A 146 49.79 70.96 26.69
N LEU A 147 49.04 70.63 27.75
CA LEU A 147 49.26 71.19 29.08
C LEU A 147 50.67 70.87 29.61
N ARG A 148 51.09 69.61 29.48
CA ARG A 148 52.42 69.16 29.93
C ARG A 148 53.54 69.92 29.21
N ASP A 149 53.40 70.16 27.91
CA ASP A 149 54.41 70.89 27.13
C ASP A 149 54.47 72.38 27.51
N GLN A 150 53.31 73.01 27.78
CA GLN A 150 53.23 74.37 28.32
C GLN A 150 53.90 74.51 29.70
N MET A 151 53.73 73.50 30.57
CA MET A 151 54.37 73.50 31.90
C MET A 151 55.90 73.38 31.81
N LYS A 152 56.44 72.67 30.81
CA LYS A 152 57.89 72.54 30.60
C LYS A 152 58.51 73.82 30.04
N THR A 153 57.80 74.56 29.20
CA THR A 153 58.28 75.81 28.59
C THR A 153 58.20 77.03 29.51
N LYS A 154 57.38 76.99 30.56
CA LYS A 154 57.27 78.06 31.57
C LYS A 154 58.27 77.95 32.74
N ARG A 155 59.31 77.13 32.61
CA ARG A 155 60.34 76.92 33.64
C ARG A 155 61.60 77.71 33.34
#